data_AF-A0A846B7J3-F1
#
_entry.id   AF-A0A846B7J3-F1
#
_cell.length_a   1.000
_cell.length_b   1.000
_cell.length_c   1.000
_cell.angle_alpha   90.00
_cell.angle_beta   90.00
_cell.angle_gamma   90.00
#
_symmetry.space_group_name_H-M   'P 1'
#
loop_
_entity.id
_entity.type
_entity.pdbx_description
1 polymer ?
#
loop_
_entity_poly.entity_id
_entity_poly.type
_entity_poly.pdbx_seq_one_letter_code
_entity_poly.pdbx_strand_id
1 'polypeptide(L)'
;MIKSLFFPRINPGACILVFFGQIIKDIIAEYHQLNEKSESTTESCLVFDELHEHYLLLLIGWRHDERIKSVMIHLRLKNGKIWIEEDWTEEGIATDLLRKGISREEIVLAFHPPHVRQYTEFAIA
;
A
#
# COMPACT_ATOMS: atom_id res chain seq x y z
N MET A 1 -3.20 -47.05 -14.29
CA MET A 1 -2.35 -45.91 -14.69
C MET A 1 -2.83 -44.69 -13.91
N ILE A 2 -2.26 -44.45 -12.72
CA ILE A 2 -2.70 -43.38 -11.82
C ILE A 2 -1.98 -42.12 -12.29
N LYS A 3 -2.71 -41.18 -12.90
CA LYS A 3 -2.19 -39.85 -13.21
C LYS A 3 -1.87 -39.18 -11.87
N SER A 4 -0.60 -38.91 -11.59
CA SER A 4 -0.21 -38.13 -10.42
C SER A 4 -0.78 -36.73 -10.60
N LEU A 5 -1.74 -36.36 -9.76
CA LEU A 5 -2.19 -34.98 -9.63
C LEU A 5 -1.01 -34.18 -9.06
N PHE A 6 -0.37 -33.41 -9.94
CA PHE A 6 0.65 -32.44 -9.58
C PHE A 6 -0.07 -31.30 -8.85
N PHE A 7 -0.16 -31.39 -7.52
CA PHE A 7 -0.53 -30.24 -6.70
C PHE A 7 0.71 -29.33 -6.67
N PRO A 8 0.65 -28.11 -7.24
CA PRO A 8 1.77 -27.19 -7.11
C PRO A 8 1.98 -26.90 -5.63
N ARG A 9 3.20 -27.13 -5.13
CA ARG A 9 3.60 -26.67 -3.80
C ARG A 9 3.49 -25.14 -3.82
N ILE A 10 2.48 -24.60 -3.13
CA ILE A 10 2.37 -23.15 -2.94
C ILE A 10 3.57 -22.71 -2.12
N ASN A 11 4.39 -21.83 -2.69
CA ASN A 11 5.51 -21.22 -1.98
C ASN A 11 4.96 -20.37 -0.83
N PRO A 12 5.34 -20.60 0.44
CA PRO A 12 4.90 -19.78 1.56
C PRO A 12 5.15 -18.29 1.35
N GLY A 13 6.23 -17.94 0.65
CA GLY A 13 6.57 -16.57 0.26
C GLY A 13 5.58 -15.94 -0.73
N ALA A 14 4.95 -16.74 -1.60
CA ALA A 14 3.91 -16.23 -2.50
C ALA A 14 2.59 -15.98 -1.74
N CYS A 15 2.30 -16.80 -0.74
CA CYS A 15 1.10 -16.63 0.09
C CYS A 15 1.14 -15.33 0.90
N ILE A 16 2.31 -14.99 1.47
CA ILE A 16 2.46 -13.77 2.28
C ILE A 16 2.39 -12.50 1.43
N LEU A 17 2.94 -12.49 0.21
CA LEU A 17 2.82 -11.34 -0.70
C LEU A 17 1.36 -11.10 -1.14
N VAL A 18 0.62 -12.18 -1.43
CA VAL A 18 -0.82 -12.09 -1.73
C VAL A 18 -1.59 -11.53 -0.52
N PHE A 19 -1.25 -11.96 0.70
CA PHE A 19 -1.84 -11.44 1.92
C PHE A 19 -1.55 -9.94 2.13
N PHE A 20 -0.31 -9.50 1.95
CA PHE A 20 0.04 -8.08 2.03
C PHE A 20 -0.68 -7.25 0.97
N GLY A 21 -0.70 -7.73 -0.27
CA GLY A 21 -1.42 -7.07 -1.35
C GLY A 21 -2.90 -6.90 -1.04
N GLN A 22 -3.53 -7.88 -0.38
CA GLN A 22 -4.93 -7.75 0.03
C GLN A 22 -5.11 -6.70 1.14
N ILE A 23 -4.27 -6.71 2.18
CA ILE A 23 -4.33 -5.70 3.25
C ILE A 23 -4.13 -4.29 2.70
N ILE A 24 -3.17 -4.11 1.80
CA ILE A 24 -2.89 -2.82 1.15
C ILE A 24 -4.12 -2.33 0.39
N LYS A 25 -4.73 -3.19 -0.44
CA LYS A 25 -5.94 -2.86 -1.19
C LYS A 25 -7.10 -2.49 -0.26
N ASP A 26 -7.29 -3.22 0.82
CA ASP A 26 -8.35 -2.96 1.79
C ASP A 26 -8.16 -1.58 2.45
N ILE A 27 -6.96 -1.27 2.94
CA ILE A 27 -6.65 0.04 3.54
C ILE A 27 -6.89 1.16 2.53
N ILE A 28 -6.36 1.05 1.32
CA ILE A 28 -6.52 2.10 0.32
C ILE A 28 -8.00 2.27 -0.09
N ALA A 29 -8.75 1.18 -0.19
CA ALA A 29 -10.17 1.22 -0.47
C ALA A 29 -10.98 1.87 0.68
N GLU A 30 -10.59 1.66 1.93
CA GLU A 30 -11.17 2.36 3.09
C GLU A 30 -10.99 3.88 2.95
N TYR A 31 -9.79 4.36 2.62
CA TYR A 31 -9.53 5.79 2.38
C TYR A 31 -10.30 6.36 1.18
N HIS A 32 -10.42 5.59 0.09
CA HIS A 32 -11.25 5.97 -1.06
C HIS A 32 -12.72 6.16 -0.66
N GLN A 33 -13.30 5.22 0.09
CA GLN A 33 -14.68 5.33 0.57
C GLN A 33 -14.89 6.50 1.54
N LEU A 34 -13.90 6.81 2.37
CA LEU A 34 -13.94 7.99 3.24
C LEU A 34 -13.99 9.28 2.41
N ASN A 35 -13.20 9.35 1.34
CA ASN A 35 -13.22 10.47 0.42
C ASN A 35 -14.57 10.59 -0.31
N GLU A 36 -15.13 9.48 -0.82
CA GLU A 36 -16.47 9.46 -1.47
C GLU A 36 -17.59 9.95 -0.56
N LYS A 37 -17.50 9.65 0.75
CA LYS A 37 -18.50 10.06 1.76
C LYS A 37 -18.29 11.48 2.29
N SER A 38 -17.15 12.08 1.99
CA SER A 38 -16.82 13.44 2.41
C SER A 38 -17.38 14.47 1.43
N GLU A 39 -17.58 15.71 1.87
CA GLU A 39 -17.90 16.85 0.99
C GLU A 39 -16.64 17.39 0.29
N SER A 40 -15.74 16.48 -0.12
CA SER A 40 -14.47 16.80 -0.76
C SER A 40 -14.68 17.40 -2.16
N THR A 41 -13.89 18.42 -2.50
CA THR A 41 -13.86 18.99 -3.86
C THR A 41 -13.03 18.17 -4.85
N THR A 42 -12.38 17.09 -4.36
CA THR A 42 -11.60 16.15 -5.17
C THR A 42 -12.22 14.77 -5.13
N GLU A 43 -12.20 14.10 -6.29
CA GLU A 43 -12.45 12.67 -6.44
C GLU A 43 -11.17 11.90 -6.08
N SER A 44 -11.31 10.71 -5.52
CA SER A 44 -10.21 9.78 -5.35
C SER A 44 -10.31 8.61 -6.34
N CYS A 45 -9.16 8.15 -6.84
CA CYS A 45 -9.07 7.08 -7.82
C CYS A 45 -8.12 5.98 -7.35
N LEU A 46 -8.60 4.74 -7.37
CA LEU A 46 -7.83 3.54 -7.06
C LEU A 46 -7.00 3.11 -8.26
N VAL A 47 -5.69 2.94 -8.07
CA VAL A 47 -4.79 2.41 -9.11
C VAL A 47 -4.00 1.25 -8.54
N PHE A 48 -4.40 0.04 -8.90
CA PHE A 48 -3.77 -1.20 -8.45
C PHE A 48 -3.13 -1.92 -9.64
N ASP A 49 -1.81 -2.06 -9.60
CA ASP A 49 -1.04 -2.86 -10.51
C ASP A 49 -0.52 -4.09 -9.73
N GLU A 50 -1.29 -5.17 -9.75
CA GLU A 50 -0.93 -6.39 -9.04
C GLU A 50 0.24 -7.14 -9.69
N LEU A 51 0.51 -6.90 -10.98
CA LEU A 51 1.61 -7.55 -11.70
C LEU A 51 2.95 -6.95 -11.29
N HIS A 52 3.01 -5.63 -11.11
CA HIS A 52 4.21 -4.91 -10.68
C HIS A 52 4.15 -4.52 -9.19
N GLU A 53 3.12 -4.97 -8.48
CA GLU A 53 2.91 -4.83 -7.04
C GLU A 53 2.90 -3.36 -6.55
N HIS A 54 2.27 -2.47 -7.32
CA HIS A 54 2.10 -1.07 -6.97
C HIS A 54 0.63 -0.73 -6.68
N TYR A 55 0.39 0.03 -5.62
CA TYR A 55 -0.95 0.38 -5.15
C TYR A 55 -1.00 1.86 -4.80
N LEU A 56 -1.86 2.62 -5.46
CA LEU A 56 -1.97 4.05 -5.29
C LEU A 56 -3.40 4.50 -5.03
N LEU A 57 -3.52 5.58 -4.27
CA LEU A 57 -4.71 6.44 -4.22
C LEU A 57 -4.35 7.78 -4.83
N LEU A 58 -4.98 8.13 -5.95
CA LEU A 58 -4.85 9.45 -6.56
C LEU A 58 -5.97 10.36 -6.07
N LEU A 59 -5.67 11.65 -5.92
CA LEU A 59 -6.68 12.71 -5.80
C LEU A 59 -6.73 13.52 -7.09
N ILE A 60 -7.94 13.71 -7.60
CA ILE A 60 -8.21 14.32 -8.88
C ILE A 60 -9.36 15.32 -8.70
N GLY A 61 -9.13 16.58 -9.03
CA GLY A 61 -10.18 17.57 -8.89
C GLY A 61 -9.71 18.97 -9.20
N TRP A 62 -10.42 19.95 -8.65
CA TRP A 62 -10.07 21.35 -8.75
C TRP A 62 -10.24 22.00 -7.39
N ARG A 63 -9.40 22.97 -7.09
CA ARG A 63 -9.57 23.88 -5.97
C ARG A 63 -9.48 25.29 -6.51
N HIS A 64 -10.62 25.98 -6.58
CA HIS A 64 -10.76 27.19 -7.40
C HIS A 64 -10.30 26.90 -8.85
N ASP A 65 -9.36 27.67 -9.37
CA ASP A 65 -8.82 27.54 -10.73
C ASP A 65 -7.55 26.67 -10.79
N GLU A 66 -7.18 26.00 -9.69
CA GLU A 66 -6.01 25.14 -9.62
C GLU A 66 -6.38 23.68 -9.81
N ARG A 67 -5.73 23.03 -10.78
CA ARG A 67 -5.91 21.59 -11.03
C ARG A 67 -5.26 20.79 -9.90
N ILE A 68 -6.05 19.95 -9.24
CA ILE A 68 -5.54 18.93 -8.33
C ILE A 68 -5.37 17.62 -9.11
N LYS A 69 -4.13 17.13 -9.12
CA LYS A 69 -3.75 15.79 -9.57
C LYS A 69 -2.52 15.34 -8.77
N SER A 70 -2.76 14.67 -7.66
CA SER A 70 -1.71 14.25 -6.72
C SER A 70 -1.88 12.79 -6.31
N VAL A 71 -0.80 12.20 -5.82
CA VAL A 71 -0.80 10.89 -5.16
C VAL A 71 -1.00 11.15 -3.67
N MET A 72 -2.07 10.60 -3.09
CA MET A 72 -2.33 10.70 -1.65
C MET A 72 -1.64 9.56 -0.89
N ILE A 73 -1.64 8.38 -1.51
CA ILE A 73 -1.07 7.15 -0.94
C ILE A 73 -0.33 6.42 -2.06
N HIS A 74 0.89 5.98 -1.79
CA HIS A 74 1.63 5.06 -2.67
C HIS A 74 2.32 3.97 -1.84
N LEU A 75 1.85 2.74 -2.04
CA LEU A 75 2.44 1.54 -1.49
C LEU A 75 2.96 0.66 -2.61
N ARG A 76 4.03 -0.09 -2.34
CA ARG A 76 4.44 -1.20 -3.20
C ARG A 76 4.94 -2.39 -2.40
N LEU A 77 4.84 -3.58 -2.97
CA LEU A 77 5.58 -4.72 -2.46
C LEU A 77 6.95 -4.78 -3.13
N LYS A 78 7.98 -4.98 -2.33
CA LYS A 78 9.36 -5.12 -2.81
C LYS A 78 10.17 -5.91 -1.81
N ASN A 79 10.91 -6.90 -2.29
CA ASN A 79 11.77 -7.76 -1.47
C ASN A 79 11.04 -8.41 -0.28
N GLY A 80 9.77 -8.79 -0.45
CA GLY A 80 9.00 -9.41 0.62
C GLY A 80 8.45 -8.43 1.67
N LYS A 81 8.44 -7.12 1.41
CA LYS A 81 8.03 -6.08 2.36
C LYS A 81 7.10 -5.06 1.72
N ILE A 82 6.39 -4.34 2.58
CA ILE A 82 5.52 -3.21 2.21
C ILE A 82 6.35 -1.93 2.28
N TRP A 83 6.52 -1.28 1.15
CA TRP A 83 7.23 -0.01 1.03
C TRP A 83 6.21 1.13 0.93
N ILE A 84 6.27 2.07 1.88
CA ILE A 84 5.46 3.28 1.88
C ILE A 84 6.23 4.38 1.16
N GLU A 85 5.92 4.59 -0.12
CA GLU A 85 6.59 5.56 -0.98
C GLU A 85 6.02 6.98 -0.78
N GLU A 86 4.72 7.09 -0.51
CA GLU A 86 4.04 8.36 -0.23
C GLU A 86 2.84 8.14 0.70
N ASP A 87 2.67 9.04 1.68
CA ASP A 87 1.62 8.97 2.69
C ASP A 87 1.25 10.38 3.16
N TRP A 88 0.05 10.82 2.77
CA TRP A 88 -0.54 12.10 3.20
C TRP A 88 -1.70 11.92 4.19
N THR A 89 -1.79 10.77 4.84
CA THR A 89 -2.80 10.51 5.87
C THR A 89 -2.38 11.14 7.21
N GLU A 90 -3.35 11.53 8.05
CA GLU A 90 -3.08 12.18 9.33
C GLU A 90 -2.45 11.22 10.35
N GLU A 91 -3.00 10.02 10.47
CA GLU A 91 -2.57 8.98 11.42
C GLU A 91 -1.40 8.13 10.89
N GLY A 92 -1.11 8.21 9.59
CA GLY A 92 -0.10 7.43 8.91
C GLY A 92 -0.54 6.00 8.58
N ILE A 93 -0.30 5.57 7.34
CA ILE A 93 -0.59 4.22 6.86
C ILE A 93 0.20 3.16 7.60
N ALA A 94 1.40 3.49 8.07
CA ALA A 94 2.18 2.58 8.90
C ALA A 94 1.38 2.13 10.13
N THR A 95 0.62 3.04 10.74
CA THR A 95 -0.26 2.76 11.87
C THR A 95 -1.39 1.80 11.48
N ASP A 96 -2.00 1.98 10.31
CA ASP A 96 -3.06 1.10 9.81
C ASP A 96 -2.57 -0.31 9.48
N LEU A 97 -1.38 -0.42 8.90
CA LEU A 97 -0.71 -1.70 8.66
C LEU A 97 -0.44 -2.45 9.97
N LEU A 98 0.04 -1.74 11.00
CA LEU A 98 0.25 -2.31 12.34
C LEU A 98 -1.08 -2.79 12.95
N ARG A 99 -2.17 -2.03 12.80
CA ARG A 99 -3.52 -2.41 13.26
C ARG A 99 -4.05 -3.66 12.54
N LYS A 100 -3.67 -3.88 11.28
CA LYS A 100 -4.00 -5.09 10.50
C LYS A 100 -3.03 -6.26 10.77
N GLY A 101 -2.09 -6.10 11.70
CA GLY A 101 -1.21 -7.17 12.17
C GLY A 101 0.11 -7.33 11.40
N ILE A 102 0.46 -6.38 10.53
CA ILE A 102 1.77 -6.36 9.86
C ILE A 102 2.83 -5.92 10.87
N SER A 103 3.96 -6.61 10.94
CA SER A 103 5.06 -6.25 11.85
C SER A 103 5.87 -5.06 11.31
N ARG A 104 6.58 -4.36 12.19
CA ARG A 104 7.42 -3.20 11.80
C ARG A 104 8.55 -3.60 10.86
N GLU A 105 9.05 -4.82 11.01
CA GLU A 105 10.13 -5.43 10.25
C GLU A 105 9.73 -5.74 8.80
N GLU A 106 8.43 -5.76 8.52
CA GLU A 106 7.83 -5.98 7.19
C GLU A 106 7.47 -4.67 6.49
N ILE A 107 7.63 -3.51 7.16
CA ILE A 107 7.26 -2.18 6.65
C ILE A 107 8.53 -1.35 6.46
N VAL A 108 8.65 -0.69 5.31
CA VAL A 108 9.74 0.25 5.00
C VAL A 108 9.14 1.64 4.75
N LEU A 109 9.57 2.64 5.51
CA LEU A 109 9.22 4.05 5.26
C LEU A 109 10.07 4.60 4.11
N ALA A 110 9.63 4.34 2.88
CA ALA A 110 10.43 4.60 1.68
C ALA A 110 10.53 6.09 1.32
N PHE A 111 9.54 6.89 1.74
CA PHE A 111 9.59 8.37 1.67
C PHE A 111 10.75 8.96 2.49
N HIS A 112 11.29 8.24 3.47
CA HIS A 112 12.53 8.65 4.13
C HIS A 112 13.77 8.27 3.30
N PRO A 113 14.79 9.15 3.24
CA PRO A 113 16.07 8.82 2.63
C PRO A 113 16.66 7.54 3.22
N PRO A 114 17.30 6.65 2.43
CA PRO A 114 17.79 5.36 2.92
C PRO A 114 18.66 5.42 4.18
N HIS A 115 19.52 6.42 4.30
CA HIS A 115 20.41 6.60 5.45
C HIS A 115 19.69 7.03 6.74
N VAL A 116 18.46 7.54 6.64
CA VAL A 116 17.64 7.95 7.79
C VAL A 116 16.86 6.77 8.37
N ARG A 117 16.54 5.76 7.55
CA ARG A 117 15.65 4.65 7.94
C ARG A 117 16.19 3.83 9.11
N GLN A 118 17.51 3.78 9.30
CA GLN A 118 18.14 3.12 10.45
C GLN A 118 17.78 3.76 11.81
N TYR A 119 17.29 5.01 11.80
CA TYR A 119 16.88 5.73 13.01
C TYR A 119 15.37 5.63 13.27
N THR A 120 14.62 4.89 12.45
CA THR A 120 13.21 4.61 12.68
C THR A 120 13.03 3.25 13.34
N GLU A 121 11.83 2.96 13.82
CA GLU A 121 11.46 1.64 14.37
C GLU A 121 11.08 0.62 13.29
N PHE A 122 11.17 0.99 12.01
CA PHE A 122 10.74 0.19 10.86
C PHE A 122 11.94 -0.42 10.11
N ALA A 123 11.66 -1.28 9.13
CA ALA A 123 12.73 -1.86 8.32
C ALA A 123 13.46 -0.83 7.44
N ILE A 124 14.74 -1.09 7.22
CA ILE A 124 15.62 -0.25 6.38
C ILE A 124 15.39 -0.51 4.88
N ALA A 125 15.13 -1.76 4.53
CA ALA A 125 14.86 -2.29 3.19
C ALA A 125 14.06 -3.59 3.25
#